data_AF-A0A3M2DTB9-F1
#
_entry.id   AF-A0A3M2DTB9-F1
#
_cell.length_a   1.000
_cell.length_b   1.000
_cell.length_c   1.000
_cell.angle_alpha   90.00
_cell.angle_beta   90.00
_cell.angle_gamma   90.00
#
_symmetry.space_group_name_H-M   'P 1'
#
loop_
_entity.id
_entity.type
_entity.pdbx_description
1 polymer ?
#
loop_
_entity_poly.entity_id
_entity_poly.type
_entity_poly.pdbx_seq_one_letter_code
_entity_poly.pdbx_strand_id
1 'polypeptide(L)'
;MRCRDVQRLATRYVDGELDARRASAVRGHARVCSVCNELLAREAAVRDAVASLDAAVDPPPELWDRIAAQVAAEEIADARRSRVWLWWQAWRRPVTAAAAVVAVAVAVAAAVAWRGRPAPLADAPRVVAAAPAPAAVTVEDQFRDELVRAEARYRRAADELRAIAAEVRREWDADRSAAFDRALADHERRLRAARRAVVAGADPRGHDALFAAYRDEIEFLSEHALAGGPP
;
A
#
# COMPACT_ATOMS: atom_id res chain seq x y z
N MET A 1 -14.93 -6.24 27.08
CA MET A 1 -14.16 -5.19 26.39
C MET A 1 -13.50 -4.31 27.43
N ARG A 2 -12.29 -3.80 27.19
CA ARG A 2 -11.56 -2.93 28.13
C ARG A 2 -11.63 -1.46 27.68
N CYS A 3 -11.37 -0.52 28.58
CA CYS A 3 -11.40 0.92 28.26
C CYS A 3 -10.47 1.29 27.10
N ARG A 4 -9.27 0.71 27.04
CA ARG A 4 -8.31 0.93 25.93
C ARG A 4 -8.85 0.49 24.57
N ASP A 5 -9.69 -0.55 24.56
CA ASP A 5 -10.32 -1.02 23.33
C ASP A 5 -11.39 -0.01 22.87
N VAL A 6 -12.18 0.54 23.80
CA VAL A 6 -13.17 1.60 23.50
C VAL A 6 -12.48 2.89 23.05
N GLN A 7 -11.41 3.32 23.71
CA GLN A 7 -10.65 4.51 23.32
C GLN A 7 -10.17 4.47 21.87
N ARG A 8 -9.73 3.29 21.40
CA ARG A 8 -9.32 3.09 20.01
C ARG A 8 -10.48 3.06 19.01
N LEU A 9 -11.69 2.79 19.48
CA LEU A 9 -12.88 2.60 18.66
C LEU A 9 -13.86 3.77 18.75
N ALA A 10 -13.59 4.77 19.59
CA ALA A 10 -14.54 5.81 19.98
C ALA A 10 -15.07 6.63 18.79
N THR A 11 -14.17 7.19 17.99
CA THR A 11 -14.52 7.99 16.80
C THR A 11 -15.28 7.15 15.77
N ARG A 12 -14.75 5.97 15.39
CA ARG A 12 -15.44 5.03 14.48
C ARG A 12 -16.82 4.58 14.97
N TYR A 13 -16.99 4.47 16.28
CA TYR A 13 -18.29 4.15 16.88
C TYR A 13 -19.27 5.31 16.71
N VAL A 14 -18.82 6.54 16.96
CA VAL A 14 -19.61 7.78 16.80
C VAL A 14 -19.97 8.03 15.33
N ASP A 15 -19.08 7.72 14.41
CA ASP A 15 -19.29 7.86 12.96
C ASP A 15 -20.12 6.71 12.36
N GLY A 16 -20.44 5.68 13.14
CA GLY A 16 -21.26 4.55 12.69
C GLY A 16 -20.53 3.50 11.83
N GLU A 17 -19.21 3.51 11.80
CA GLU A 17 -18.38 2.63 10.96
C GLU A 17 -18.16 1.22 11.52
N LEU A 18 -18.57 0.97 12.77
CA LEU A 18 -18.38 -0.32 13.42
C LEU A 18 -19.47 -1.32 13.04
N ASP A 19 -19.06 -2.58 12.84
CA ASP A 19 -20.00 -3.70 12.73
C ASP A 19 -20.87 -3.83 14.01
N ALA A 20 -22.04 -4.48 13.85
CA ALA A 20 -23.03 -4.60 14.90
C ALA A 20 -22.49 -5.22 16.20
N ARG A 21 -21.57 -6.18 16.10
CA ARG A 21 -20.98 -6.86 17.26
C ARG A 21 -20.06 -5.90 18.03
N ARG A 22 -19.16 -5.21 17.34
CA ARG A 22 -18.24 -4.24 17.94
C ARG A 22 -18.99 -3.05 18.51
N ALA A 23 -19.98 -2.51 17.79
CA ALA A 23 -20.82 -1.42 18.27
C ALA A 23 -21.59 -1.81 19.54
N SER A 24 -22.15 -3.03 19.59
CA SER A 24 -22.82 -3.54 20.79
C SER A 24 -21.86 -3.68 21.98
N ALA A 25 -20.64 -4.17 21.76
CA ALA A 25 -19.64 -4.31 22.81
C ALA A 25 -19.18 -2.95 23.38
N VAL A 26 -19.02 -1.93 22.53
CA VAL A 26 -18.71 -0.55 22.95
C VAL A 26 -19.86 0.03 23.77
N ARG A 27 -21.12 -0.09 23.29
CA ARG A 27 -22.31 0.34 24.05
C ARG A 27 -22.42 -0.35 25.40
N GLY A 28 -22.21 -1.66 25.43
CA GLY A 28 -22.26 -2.44 26.67
C GLY A 28 -21.24 -1.96 27.70
N HIS A 29 -20.01 -1.67 27.27
CA HIS A 29 -18.98 -1.14 28.17
C HIS A 29 -19.28 0.29 28.64
N ALA A 30 -19.71 1.18 27.74
CA ALA A 30 -20.02 2.56 28.06
C ALA A 30 -21.19 2.70 29.06
N ARG A 31 -22.11 1.73 29.12
CA ARG A 31 -23.19 1.71 30.14
C ARG A 31 -22.68 1.54 31.57
N VAL A 32 -21.51 0.91 31.75
CA VAL A 32 -20.97 0.56 33.08
C VAL A 32 -19.68 1.31 33.42
N CYS A 33 -19.10 2.04 32.47
CA CYS A 33 -17.88 2.81 32.65
C CYS A 33 -18.12 4.28 32.29
N SER A 34 -18.21 5.14 33.30
CA SER A 34 -18.43 6.59 33.14
C SER A 34 -17.35 7.24 32.28
N VAL A 35 -16.09 6.89 32.48
CA VAL A 35 -14.96 7.43 31.69
C VAL A 35 -15.14 7.17 30.18
N CYS A 36 -15.59 5.97 29.82
CA CYS A 36 -15.83 5.64 28.42
C CYS A 36 -17.13 6.26 27.89
N ASN A 37 -18.14 6.45 28.74
CA ASN A 37 -19.35 7.17 28.37
C ASN A 37 -19.05 8.64 28.05
N GLU A 38 -18.29 9.32 28.91
CA GLU A 38 -17.87 10.71 28.72
C GLU A 38 -17.00 10.88 27.48
N LEU A 39 -16.10 9.93 27.20
CA LEU A 39 -15.33 9.91 25.97
C LEU A 39 -16.24 9.89 24.74
N LEU A 40 -17.19 8.94 24.69
CA LEU A 40 -18.12 8.84 23.56
C LEU A 40 -19.00 10.08 23.41
N ALA A 41 -19.43 10.68 24.52
CA ALA A 41 -20.21 11.92 24.51
C ALA A 41 -19.39 13.09 23.94
N ARG A 42 -18.11 13.19 24.29
CA ARG A 42 -17.20 14.21 23.77
C ARG A 42 -16.97 14.05 22.27
N GLU A 43 -16.69 12.83 21.81
CA GLU A 43 -16.53 12.53 20.38
C GLU A 43 -17.82 12.85 19.61
N ALA A 44 -18.99 12.50 20.14
CA ALA A 44 -20.27 12.86 19.55
C ALA A 44 -20.47 14.38 19.48
N ALA A 45 -20.12 15.12 20.53
CA ALA A 45 -20.22 16.57 20.54
C ALA A 45 -19.33 17.23 19.48
N VAL A 46 -18.13 16.69 19.23
CA VAL A 46 -17.25 17.16 18.14
C VAL A 46 -17.90 16.90 16.79
N ARG A 47 -18.40 15.67 16.53
CA ARG A 47 -19.10 15.33 15.29
C ARG A 47 -20.28 16.26 15.04
N ASP A 48 -21.11 16.48 16.07
CA ASP A 48 -22.30 17.33 15.97
C ASP A 48 -21.94 18.81 15.76
N ALA A 49 -20.84 19.28 16.37
CA ALA A 49 -20.32 20.63 16.14
C ALA A 49 -19.78 20.83 14.71
N VAL A 50 -19.17 19.80 14.11
CA VAL A 50 -18.77 19.85 12.70
C VAL A 50 -20.00 19.82 11.79
N ALA A 51 -21.00 18.99 12.12
CA ALA A 51 -22.24 18.88 11.35
C ALA A 51 -23.11 20.15 11.41
N SER A 52 -22.97 20.96 12.47
CA SER A 52 -23.68 22.24 12.62
C SER A 52 -22.98 23.42 11.97
N LEU A 53 -21.77 23.24 11.43
CA LEU A 53 -21.15 24.27 10.60
C LEU A 53 -22.01 24.46 9.34
N ASP A 54 -22.38 25.71 9.07
CA ASP A 54 -23.01 26.10 7.80
C ASP A 54 -21.98 25.90 6.67
N ALA A 55 -21.90 24.67 6.19
CA ALA A 55 -21.08 24.25 5.06
C ALA A 55 -21.97 23.78 3.92
N ALA A 56 -23.12 24.42 3.72
CA ALA A 56 -23.88 24.30 2.47
C ALA A 56 -23.19 25.14 1.39
N VAL A 57 -21.94 24.81 1.06
CA VAL A 57 -21.43 25.11 -0.28
C VAL A 57 -22.15 24.13 -1.17
N ASP A 58 -23.20 24.61 -1.85
CA ASP A 58 -23.91 23.79 -2.82
C ASP A 58 -22.88 23.39 -3.89
N PRO A 59 -22.57 22.09 -4.04
CA PRO A 59 -21.62 21.68 -5.05
C PRO A 59 -22.17 22.07 -6.43
N PRO A 60 -21.31 22.42 -7.41
CA PRO A 60 -21.77 22.66 -8.76
C PRO A 60 -22.60 21.47 -9.24
N PRO A 61 -23.76 21.69 -9.89
CA PRO A 61 -24.67 20.62 -10.27
C PRO A 61 -23.99 19.56 -11.16
N GLU A 62 -22.96 19.96 -11.92
CA GLU A 62 -22.17 19.08 -12.79
C GLU A 62 -21.15 18.22 -12.03
N LEU A 63 -20.90 18.47 -10.73
CA LEU A 63 -19.97 17.67 -9.93
C LEU A 63 -20.47 16.24 -9.81
N TRP A 64 -21.76 16.05 -9.53
CA TRP A 64 -22.33 14.72 -9.39
C TRP A 64 -22.31 13.96 -10.72
N ASP A 65 -22.63 14.64 -11.82
CA ASP A 65 -22.57 14.05 -13.16
C ASP A 65 -21.16 13.59 -13.51
N ARG A 66 -20.13 14.38 -13.17
CA ARG A 66 -18.73 13.99 -13.37
C ARG A 66 -18.30 12.81 -12.50
N ILE A 67 -18.70 12.79 -11.23
CA ILE A 67 -18.41 11.67 -10.32
C ILE A 67 -19.08 10.40 -10.85
N ALA A 68 -20.37 10.48 -11.19
CA ALA A 68 -21.12 9.35 -11.74
C ALA A 68 -20.51 8.84 -13.06
N ALA A 69 -20.12 9.75 -13.95
CA ALA A 69 -19.45 9.39 -15.19
C ALA A 69 -18.10 8.70 -14.96
N GLN A 70 -17.31 9.16 -13.98
CA GLN A 70 -16.02 8.57 -13.67
C GLN A 70 -16.17 7.19 -13.00
N VAL A 71 -17.11 7.03 -12.07
CA VAL A 71 -17.43 5.73 -11.46
C VAL A 71 -17.91 4.75 -12.54
N ALA A 72 -18.82 5.18 -13.42
CA ALA A 72 -19.28 4.34 -14.52
C ALA A 72 -18.14 3.95 -15.48
N ALA A 73 -17.22 4.87 -15.79
CA ALA A 73 -16.06 4.57 -16.61
C ALA A 73 -15.12 3.54 -15.95
N GLU A 74 -14.90 3.65 -14.64
CA GLU A 74 -14.12 2.67 -13.86
C GLU A 74 -14.81 1.30 -13.81
N GLU A 75 -16.12 1.25 -13.57
CA GLU A 75 -16.89 0.00 -13.58
C GLU A 75 -16.88 -0.67 -14.96
N ILE A 76 -17.01 0.11 -16.04
CA ILE A 76 -16.92 -0.39 -17.42
C ILE A 76 -15.50 -0.91 -17.70
N ALA A 77 -14.46 -0.20 -17.24
CA ALA A 77 -13.07 -0.65 -17.38
C ALA A 77 -12.85 -1.97 -16.63
N ASP A 78 -13.35 -2.08 -15.39
CA ASP A 78 -13.29 -3.31 -14.60
C ASP A 78 -14.07 -4.47 -15.25
N ALA A 79 -15.24 -4.19 -15.83
CA ALA A 79 -16.01 -5.20 -16.56
C ALA A 79 -15.34 -5.65 -17.86
N ARG A 80 -14.53 -4.77 -18.49
CA ARG A 80 -13.74 -5.08 -19.69
C ARG A 80 -12.43 -5.78 -19.38
N ARG A 81 -11.97 -5.79 -18.12
CA ARG A 81 -10.79 -6.58 -17.72
C ARG A 81 -11.08 -8.06 -17.93
N SER A 82 -10.16 -8.75 -18.60
CA SER A 82 -10.36 -10.15 -18.94
C SER A 82 -10.48 -10.99 -17.66
N ARG A 83 -11.37 -12.01 -17.68
CA ARG A 83 -11.52 -12.96 -16.56
C ARG A 83 -10.20 -13.62 -16.18
N VAL A 84 -9.26 -13.70 -17.13
CA VAL A 84 -7.90 -14.23 -16.94
C VAL A 84 -7.03 -13.29 -16.09
N TRP A 85 -7.13 -11.96 -16.27
CA TRP A 85 -6.41 -10.96 -15.47
C TRP A 85 -6.88 -10.96 -14.01
N LEU A 86 -8.20 -11.01 -13.77
CA LEU A 86 -8.78 -11.13 -12.42
C LEU A 86 -8.39 -12.45 -11.74
N TRP A 87 -8.31 -13.54 -12.50
CA TRP A 87 -7.86 -14.85 -12.02
C TRP A 87 -6.37 -14.84 -11.65
N TRP A 88 -5.53 -14.16 -12.43
CA TRP A 88 -4.10 -13.97 -12.13
C TRP A 88 -3.88 -13.11 -10.87
N GLN A 89 -4.68 -12.06 -10.69
CA GLN A 89 -4.64 -11.20 -9.49
C GLN A 89 -5.11 -11.96 -8.24
N ALA A 90 -6.10 -12.85 -8.37
CA ALA A 90 -6.57 -13.72 -7.30
C ALA A 90 -5.50 -14.76 -6.89
N TRP A 91 -4.69 -15.27 -7.83
CA TRP A 91 -3.56 -16.16 -7.54
C TRP A 91 -2.35 -15.47 -6.90
N ARG A 92 -2.21 -14.14 -7.02
CA ARG A 92 -1.21 -13.36 -6.28
C ARG A 92 -1.58 -13.10 -4.81
N ARG A 93 -2.86 -13.20 -4.43
CA ARG A 93 -3.35 -12.95 -3.04
C ARG A 93 -3.02 -14.04 -2.00
N PRO A 94 -2.97 -15.36 -2.28
CA PRO A 94 -2.59 -16.35 -1.27
C PRO A 94 -1.08 -16.36 -0.95
N VAL A 95 -0.22 -15.81 -1.83
CA VAL A 95 1.24 -15.80 -1.62
C VAL A 95 1.64 -14.88 -0.45
N THR A 96 0.87 -13.82 -0.18
CA THR A 96 1.14 -12.92 0.97
C THR A 96 0.68 -13.49 2.32
N ALA A 97 -0.28 -14.42 2.33
CA ALA A 97 -0.77 -15.04 3.57
C ALA A 97 0.14 -16.19 4.03
N ALA A 98 0.69 -16.98 3.10
CA ALA A 98 1.59 -18.09 3.43
C ALA A 98 2.97 -17.61 3.92
N ALA A 99 3.50 -16.51 3.36
CA ALA A 99 4.79 -15.94 3.77
C ALA A 99 4.79 -15.45 5.23
N ALA A 100 3.66 -14.92 5.72
CA ALA A 100 3.53 -14.46 7.10
C ALA A 100 3.57 -15.62 8.12
N VAL A 101 2.98 -16.77 7.79
CA VAL A 101 2.99 -17.95 8.67
C VAL A 101 4.40 -18.55 8.78
N VAL A 102 5.13 -18.63 7.67
CA VAL A 102 6.53 -19.12 7.65
C VAL A 102 7.44 -18.17 8.42
N ALA A 103 7.29 -16.86 8.27
CA ALA A 103 8.08 -15.87 9.01
C ALA A 103 7.86 -15.96 10.53
N VAL A 104 6.61 -16.16 10.97
CA VAL A 104 6.29 -16.37 12.38
C VAL A 104 6.88 -17.68 12.91
N ALA A 105 6.80 -18.77 12.15
CA ALA A 105 7.38 -20.05 12.54
C ALA A 105 8.92 -19.96 12.69
N VAL A 106 9.60 -19.27 11.77
CA VAL A 106 11.05 -19.04 11.84
C VAL A 106 11.43 -18.15 13.02
N ALA A 107 10.65 -17.09 13.29
CA ALA A 107 10.88 -16.21 14.44
C ALA A 107 10.70 -16.94 15.78
N VAL A 108 9.70 -17.82 15.89
CA VAL A 108 9.47 -18.65 17.08
C VAL A 108 10.61 -19.67 17.25
N ALA A 109 11.03 -20.34 16.17
CA ALA A 109 12.16 -21.27 16.21
C ALA A 109 13.48 -20.58 16.63
N ALA A 110 13.75 -19.38 16.11
CA ALA A 110 14.91 -18.57 16.48
C ALA A 110 14.86 -18.14 17.96
N ALA A 111 13.69 -17.72 18.45
CA ALA A 111 13.50 -17.34 19.85
C ALA A 111 13.67 -18.52 20.83
N VAL A 112 13.23 -19.71 20.45
CA VAL A 112 13.43 -20.94 21.24
C VAL A 112 14.90 -21.36 21.24
N ALA A 113 15.59 -21.29 20.09
CA ALA A 113 17.01 -21.60 19.98
C ALA A 113 17.89 -20.64 20.79
N TRP A 114 17.50 -19.36 20.91
CA TRP A 114 18.22 -18.38 21.73
C TRP A 114 18.04 -18.58 23.23
N ARG A 115 16.91 -19.15 23.68
CA ARG A 115 16.66 -19.44 25.11
C ARG A 115 17.42 -20.66 25.64
N GLY A 116 17.95 -21.51 24.77
CA GLY A 116 18.70 -22.73 25.14
C GLY A 116 20.21 -22.55 25.25
N ARG A 117 20.75 -21.34 25.03
CA ARG A 117 22.20 -21.11 25.14
C ARG A 117 22.57 -20.74 26.58
N PRO A 118 23.35 -21.57 27.31
CA PRO A 118 23.88 -21.16 28.60
C PRO A 118 24.88 -20.02 28.38
N ALA A 119 24.68 -18.91 29.09
CA ALA A 119 25.57 -17.77 29.05
C ALA A 119 26.95 -18.15 29.65
N PRO A 120 28.07 -17.79 29.01
CA PRO A 120 29.36 -17.84 29.68
C PRO A 120 29.35 -16.84 30.84
N LEU A 121 29.68 -17.30 32.05
CA LEU A 121 29.95 -16.43 33.19
C LEU A 121 31.21 -15.63 32.88
N ALA A 122 31.03 -14.42 32.33
CA ALA A 122 32.08 -13.45 32.10
C ALA A 122 32.16 -12.49 33.29
N ASP A 123 33.40 -12.17 33.68
CA ASP A 123 33.82 -11.36 34.81
C ASP A 123 33.08 -10.03 35.00
N ALA A 124 33.12 -9.56 36.26
CA ALA A 124 32.51 -8.35 36.78
C ALA A 124 32.58 -7.12 35.84
N PRO A 125 31.53 -6.27 35.81
CA PRO A 125 31.43 -5.19 34.84
C PRO A 125 32.50 -4.13 35.07
N ARG A 126 33.46 -4.06 34.14
CA ARG A 126 34.21 -2.83 33.88
C ARG A 126 33.23 -1.82 33.28
N VAL A 127 33.13 -0.65 33.90
CA VAL A 127 32.40 0.50 33.36
C VAL A 127 33.05 0.88 32.03
N VAL A 128 32.51 0.39 30.93
CA VAL A 128 32.84 0.86 29.59
C VAL A 128 32.07 2.15 29.40
N ALA A 129 32.78 3.24 29.10
CA ALA A 129 32.17 4.50 28.72
C ALA A 129 31.09 4.26 27.66
N ALA A 130 29.91 4.83 27.89
CA ALA A 130 28.76 4.67 27.02
C ALA A 130 29.16 4.93 25.55
N ALA A 131 28.97 3.91 24.72
CA ALA A 131 29.04 4.06 23.27
C ALA A 131 28.04 5.17 22.88
N PRO A 132 28.37 6.03 21.90
CA PRO A 132 27.44 7.06 21.45
C PRO A 132 26.15 6.38 20.98
N ALA A 133 25.01 6.88 21.47
CA ALA A 133 23.70 6.41 21.06
C ALA A 133 23.61 6.41 19.52
N PRO A 134 22.97 5.41 18.89
CA PRO A 134 22.77 5.43 17.45
C PRO A 134 22.06 6.73 17.08
N ALA A 135 22.61 7.45 16.10
CA ALA A 135 22.04 8.70 15.61
C ALA A 135 20.54 8.52 15.33
N ALA A 136 19.73 9.45 15.81
CA ALA A 136 18.28 9.39 15.63
C ALA A 136 17.98 9.40 14.12
N VAL A 137 17.47 8.28 13.60
CA VAL A 137 16.97 8.18 12.21
C VAL A 137 15.86 9.21 12.05
N THR A 138 15.98 10.08 11.06
CA THR A 138 14.99 11.14 10.84
C THR A 138 13.78 10.61 10.09
N VAL A 139 12.64 11.29 10.22
CA VAL A 139 11.43 11.01 9.43
C VAL A 139 11.71 11.10 7.92
N GLU A 140 12.56 12.04 7.52
CA GLU A 140 13.01 12.22 6.14
C GLU A 140 13.79 10.98 5.62
N ASP A 141 14.66 10.41 6.44
CA ASP A 141 15.37 9.18 6.07
C ASP A 141 14.41 7.98 5.95
N GLN A 142 13.39 7.91 6.80
CA GLN A 142 12.35 6.86 6.72
C GLN A 142 11.53 6.98 5.42
N PHE A 143 11.12 8.19 5.04
CA PHE A 143 10.42 8.42 3.77
C PHE A 143 11.29 8.06 2.57
N ARG A 144 12.56 8.47 2.57
CA ARG A 144 13.52 8.11 1.50
C ARG A 144 13.67 6.59 1.36
N ASP A 145 13.82 5.89 2.47
CA ASP A 145 13.89 4.42 2.50
C ASP A 145 12.61 3.78 1.97
N GLU A 146 11.44 4.32 2.30
CA GLU A 146 10.17 3.82 1.80
C GLU A 146 10.05 3.98 0.27
N LEU A 147 10.46 5.14 -0.26
CA LEU A 147 10.47 5.40 -1.70
C LEU A 147 11.39 4.43 -2.45
N VAL A 148 12.60 4.19 -1.93
CA VAL A 148 13.54 3.20 -2.49
C VAL A 148 12.93 1.80 -2.50
N ARG A 149 12.27 1.39 -1.41
CA ARG A 149 11.60 0.09 -1.31
C ARG A 149 10.41 -0.01 -2.27
N ALA A 150 9.66 1.07 -2.46
CA ALA A 150 8.55 1.14 -3.39
C ALA A 150 9.03 1.01 -4.83
N GLU A 151 10.06 1.76 -5.22
CA GLU A 151 10.69 1.68 -6.54
C GLU A 151 11.20 0.26 -6.84
N ALA A 152 11.87 -0.39 -5.88
CA ALA A 152 12.35 -1.75 -6.04
C ALA A 152 11.21 -2.76 -6.33
N ARG A 153 10.03 -2.56 -5.72
CA ARG A 153 8.83 -3.39 -5.97
C ARG A 153 8.30 -3.21 -7.39
N TYR A 154 8.17 -1.96 -7.86
CA TYR A 154 7.75 -1.67 -9.23
C TYR A 154 8.73 -2.22 -10.26
N ARG A 155 10.03 -2.03 -10.04
CA ARG A 155 11.08 -2.57 -10.92
C ARG A 155 10.96 -4.08 -11.05
N ARG A 156 10.84 -4.81 -9.93
CA ARG A 156 10.66 -6.27 -9.97
C ARG A 156 9.43 -6.67 -10.77
N ALA A 157 8.29 -5.99 -10.59
CA ALA A 157 7.06 -6.30 -11.33
C ALA A 157 7.22 -6.07 -12.84
N ALA A 158 7.87 -4.97 -13.25
CA ALA A 158 8.16 -4.71 -14.65
C ALA A 158 9.14 -5.74 -15.23
N ASP A 159 10.18 -6.13 -14.49
CA ASP A 159 11.15 -7.13 -14.93
C ASP A 159 10.51 -8.52 -15.11
N GLU A 160 9.63 -8.93 -14.20
CA GLU A 160 8.83 -10.16 -14.32
C GLU A 160 7.96 -10.15 -15.57
N LEU A 161 7.25 -9.05 -15.85
CA LEU A 161 6.39 -8.93 -17.03
C LEU A 161 7.18 -8.89 -18.33
N ARG A 162 8.35 -8.22 -18.36
CA ARG A 162 9.23 -8.25 -19.54
C ARG A 162 9.74 -9.66 -19.82
N ALA A 163 10.04 -10.45 -18.80
CA ALA A 163 10.43 -11.84 -18.97
C ALA A 163 9.30 -12.68 -19.60
N ILE A 164 8.06 -12.52 -19.13
CA ILE A 164 6.88 -13.18 -19.71
C ILE A 164 6.67 -12.73 -21.17
N ALA A 165 6.74 -11.42 -21.43
CA ALA A 165 6.64 -10.89 -22.79
C ALA A 165 7.70 -11.48 -23.72
N ALA A 166 8.93 -11.69 -23.22
CA ALA A 166 10.02 -12.29 -23.98
C ALA A 166 9.78 -13.77 -24.35
N GLU A 167 9.01 -14.51 -23.56
CA GLU A 167 8.59 -15.88 -23.89
C GLU A 167 7.47 -15.88 -24.93
N VAL A 168 6.40 -15.11 -24.69
CA VAL A 168 5.22 -15.05 -25.56
C VAL A 168 5.56 -14.53 -26.95
N ARG A 169 6.49 -13.57 -27.05
CA ARG A 169 6.89 -12.99 -28.34
C ARG A 169 7.66 -13.94 -29.25
N ARG A 170 8.12 -15.10 -28.78
CA ARG A 170 8.85 -16.06 -29.64
C ARG A 170 8.00 -16.58 -30.79
N GLU A 171 6.69 -16.54 -30.63
CA GLU A 171 5.70 -16.98 -31.62
C GLU A 171 5.20 -15.82 -32.50
N TRP A 172 5.63 -14.59 -32.25
CA TRP A 172 5.19 -13.42 -33.00
C TRP A 172 5.96 -13.28 -34.31
N ASP A 173 5.30 -12.74 -35.33
CA ASP A 173 5.97 -12.30 -36.54
C ASP A 173 6.91 -11.11 -36.28
N ALA A 174 7.75 -10.82 -37.29
CA ALA A 174 8.78 -9.79 -37.20
C ALA A 174 8.18 -8.37 -37.05
N ASP A 175 7.07 -8.08 -37.71
CA ASP A 175 6.46 -6.75 -37.71
C ASP A 175 5.84 -6.43 -36.35
N ARG A 176 5.11 -7.39 -35.77
CA ARG A 176 4.54 -7.29 -34.43
C ARG A 176 5.64 -7.18 -33.37
N SER A 177 6.69 -7.99 -33.47
CA SER A 177 7.85 -7.92 -32.57
C SER A 177 8.51 -6.54 -32.63
N ALA A 178 8.73 -5.99 -33.83
CA ALA A 178 9.34 -4.69 -34.01
C ALA A 178 8.47 -3.54 -33.49
N ALA A 179 7.15 -3.63 -33.64
CA ALA A 179 6.20 -2.65 -33.09
C ALA A 179 6.24 -2.62 -31.56
N PHE A 180 6.21 -3.79 -30.92
CA PHE A 180 6.33 -3.92 -29.48
C PHE A 180 7.68 -3.37 -28.97
N ASP A 181 8.80 -3.69 -29.64
CA ASP A 181 10.12 -3.19 -29.25
C ASP A 181 10.20 -1.67 -29.28
N ARG A 182 9.60 -1.02 -30.30
CA ARG A 182 9.55 0.44 -30.38
C ARG A 182 8.75 1.04 -29.22
N ALA A 183 7.60 0.45 -28.89
CA ALA A 183 6.77 0.89 -27.78
C ALA A 183 7.48 0.71 -26.44
N LEU A 184 8.05 -0.47 -26.17
CA LEU A 184 8.80 -0.73 -24.94
C LEU A 184 9.99 0.21 -24.78
N ALA A 185 10.73 0.47 -25.86
CA ALA A 185 11.83 1.43 -25.86
C ALA A 185 11.37 2.86 -25.50
N ASP A 186 10.13 3.24 -25.83
CA ASP A 186 9.56 4.52 -25.40
C ASP A 186 9.28 4.57 -23.90
N HIS A 187 8.62 3.54 -23.35
CA HIS A 187 8.40 3.43 -21.91
C HIS A 187 9.72 3.49 -21.13
N GLU A 188 10.75 2.77 -21.58
CA GLU A 188 12.06 2.80 -20.93
C GLU A 188 12.74 4.19 -21.01
N ARG A 189 12.58 4.91 -22.12
CA ARG A 189 13.10 6.29 -22.24
C ARG A 189 12.43 7.21 -21.22
N ARG A 190 11.10 7.13 -21.08
CA ARG A 190 10.34 7.90 -20.09
C ARG A 190 10.78 7.56 -18.66
N LEU A 191 10.96 6.28 -18.35
CA LEU A 191 11.45 5.83 -17.04
C LEU A 191 12.86 6.35 -16.73
N ARG A 192 13.78 6.28 -17.71
CA ARG A 192 15.15 6.81 -17.59
C ARG A 192 15.17 8.34 -17.41
N ALA A 193 14.22 9.07 -18.01
CA ALA A 193 14.09 10.50 -17.81
C ALA A 193 13.57 10.84 -16.39
N ALA A 194 12.51 10.15 -15.95
CA ALA A 194 11.94 10.36 -14.62
C ALA A 194 12.93 10.04 -13.49
N ARG A 195 13.66 8.93 -13.58
CA ARG A 195 14.69 8.58 -12.57
C ARG A 195 15.81 9.62 -12.52
N ARG A 196 16.22 10.18 -13.67
CA ARG A 196 17.23 11.26 -13.70
C ARG A 196 16.74 12.53 -13.00
N ALA A 197 15.45 12.87 -13.14
CA ALA A 197 14.85 13.99 -12.44
C ALA A 197 14.86 13.78 -10.91
N VAL A 198 14.50 12.57 -10.44
CA VAL A 198 14.57 12.21 -9.02
C VAL A 198 15.99 12.31 -8.46
N VAL A 199 16.99 11.74 -9.16
CA VAL A 199 18.39 11.77 -8.72
C VAL A 199 18.95 13.20 -8.72
N ALA A 200 18.52 14.05 -9.64
CA ALA A 200 18.90 15.45 -9.67
C ALA A 200 18.30 16.29 -8.53
N GLY A 201 17.40 15.72 -7.70
CA GLY A 201 16.67 16.46 -6.67
C GLY A 201 15.71 17.49 -7.24
N ALA A 202 15.33 17.35 -8.51
CA ALA A 202 14.43 18.26 -9.18
C ALA A 202 12.97 17.91 -8.80
N ASP A 203 12.35 18.78 -8.00
CA ASP A 203 10.94 18.74 -7.58
C ASP A 203 10.54 17.54 -6.68
N PRO A 204 9.91 17.77 -5.51
CA PRO A 204 9.24 16.73 -4.73
C PRO A 204 8.29 15.82 -5.54
N ARG A 205 7.72 16.32 -6.66
CA ARG A 205 6.88 15.53 -7.59
C ARG A 205 7.65 14.58 -8.51
N GLY A 206 8.98 14.57 -8.46
CA GLY A 206 9.81 13.68 -9.30
C GLY A 206 9.49 12.19 -9.07
N HIS A 207 9.16 11.81 -7.84
CA HIS A 207 8.75 10.44 -7.52
C HIS A 207 7.39 10.08 -8.12
N ASP A 208 6.46 11.04 -8.20
CA ASP A 208 5.15 10.81 -8.82
C ASP A 208 5.28 10.51 -10.30
N ALA A 209 6.11 11.28 -11.01
CA ALA A 209 6.42 11.04 -12.43
C ALA A 209 7.10 9.69 -12.65
N LEU A 210 8.00 9.29 -11.73
CA LEU A 210 8.66 7.98 -11.79
C LEU A 210 7.67 6.83 -11.59
N PHE A 211 6.79 6.91 -10.59
CA PHE A 211 5.78 5.87 -10.36
C PHE A 211 4.70 5.84 -11.44
N ALA A 212 4.35 6.98 -12.04
CA ALA A 212 3.50 7.04 -13.22
C ALA A 212 4.13 6.28 -14.40
N ALA A 213 5.40 6.55 -14.71
CA ALA A 213 6.11 5.84 -15.78
C ALA A 213 6.18 4.32 -15.56
N TYR A 214 6.37 3.88 -14.30
CA TYR A 214 6.31 2.46 -13.95
C TYR A 214 4.93 1.85 -14.17
N ARG A 215 3.84 2.55 -13.81
CA ARG A 215 2.47 2.06 -14.02
C ARG A 215 2.16 1.92 -15.51
N ASP A 216 2.48 2.92 -16.31
CA ASP A 216 2.26 2.90 -17.77
C ASP A 216 2.96 1.71 -18.42
N GLU A 217 4.22 1.42 -18.03
CA GLU A 217 4.97 0.28 -18.56
C GLU A 217 4.38 -1.06 -18.12
N ILE A 218 3.99 -1.19 -16.85
CA ILE A 218 3.36 -2.41 -16.34
C ILE A 218 2.02 -2.68 -17.03
N GLU A 219 1.22 -1.64 -17.27
CA GLU A 219 -0.04 -1.73 -17.99
C GLU A 219 0.17 -2.21 -19.43
N PHE A 220 1.05 -1.52 -20.17
CA PHE A 220 1.44 -1.92 -21.53
C PHE A 220 1.90 -3.39 -21.60
N LEU A 221 2.82 -3.78 -20.71
CA LEU A 221 3.33 -5.15 -20.68
C LEU A 221 2.23 -6.15 -20.31
N SER A 222 1.34 -5.81 -19.38
CA SER A 222 0.24 -6.70 -18.97
C SER A 222 -0.73 -6.95 -20.14
N GLU A 223 -1.09 -5.91 -20.89
CA GLU A 223 -2.00 -6.04 -22.04
C GLU A 223 -1.38 -6.90 -23.14
N HIS A 224 -0.12 -6.65 -23.48
CA HIS A 224 0.51 -7.27 -24.65
C HIS A 224 1.12 -8.65 -24.35
N ALA A 225 1.63 -8.86 -23.14
CA ALA A 225 2.20 -10.14 -22.74
C ALA A 225 1.14 -11.16 -22.31
N LEU A 226 0.03 -10.73 -21.69
CA LEU A 226 -0.97 -11.65 -21.13
C LEU A 226 -2.22 -11.81 -22.00
N ALA A 227 -2.64 -10.77 -22.74
CA ALA A 227 -3.88 -10.82 -23.53
C ALA A 227 -3.64 -11.19 -25.00
N GLY A 228 -2.38 -11.27 -25.46
CA GLY A 228 -2.06 -11.54 -26.86
C GLY A 228 -2.61 -10.47 -27.83
N GLY A 229 -2.91 -9.26 -27.33
CA GLY A 229 -3.42 -8.16 -28.14
C GLY A 229 -2.36 -7.58 -29.10
N PRO A 230 -2.78 -7.00 -30.24
CA PRO A 230 -1.87 -6.25 -31.10
C PRO A 230 -1.38 -4.97 -30.39
N PRO A 231 -0.14 -4.54 -30.68
CA PRO A 231 0.44 -3.29 -30.16
C PRO A 231 -0.25 -2.03 -30.69
#